data_AF-A0AAU3EVZ9-F1
#
_entry.id   AF-A0AAU3EVZ9-F1
#
_cell.length_a   1.000
_cell.length_b   1.000
_cell.length_c   1.000
_cell.angle_alpha   90.00
_cell.angle_beta   90.00
_cell.angle_gamma   90.00
#
_symmetry.space_group_name_H-M   'P 1'
#
loop_
_entity.id
_entity.type
_entity.pdbx_description
1 polymer ?
#
loop_
_entity_poly.entity_id
_entity_poly.type
_entity_poly.pdbx_seq_one_letter_code
_entity_poly.pdbx_strand_id
1 'polypeptide(L)'
;MSAEPERAMRYADDITHDDVLALEAFIYAQLRPVQDAAGETGDTFCALRSLEILVCGSAGILLALLRQDERSQEQRLTILREWNRLRSTASWWDYRDGYDTNRWNRVNHVDECDWTEGDL
;
A
#
# COMPACT_ATOMS: atom_id res chain seq x y z
N MET A 1 -7.45 -13.59 -28.13
CA MET A 1 -7.64 -13.30 -26.69
C MET A 1 -6.95 -11.99 -26.43
N SER A 2 -7.71 -10.89 -26.41
CA SER A 2 -7.14 -9.59 -26.04
C SER A 2 -6.87 -9.64 -24.55
N ALA A 3 -5.59 -9.54 -24.16
CA ALA A 3 -5.25 -9.27 -22.78
C ALA A 3 -5.96 -7.97 -22.39
N GLU A 4 -6.80 -8.01 -21.36
CA GLU A 4 -7.28 -6.77 -20.75
C GLU A 4 -6.05 -5.92 -20.42
N PRO A 5 -6.05 -4.63 -20.75
CA PRO A 5 -4.93 -3.77 -20.40
C PRO A 5 -4.71 -3.90 -18.89
N GLU A 6 -3.48 -4.25 -18.46
CA GLU A 6 -3.10 -4.24 -17.05
C GLU A 6 -3.61 -2.93 -16.45
N ARG A 7 -4.58 -3.04 -15.53
CA ARG A 7 -5.24 -1.88 -14.93
C ARG A 7 -4.18 -1.13 -14.13
N ALA A 8 -3.59 -0.11 -14.75
CA ALA A 8 -2.58 0.72 -14.11
C ALA A 8 -3.23 1.44 -12.93
N MET A 9 -2.76 1.14 -11.71
CA MET A 9 -3.26 1.76 -10.49
C MET A 9 -2.85 3.23 -10.45
N ARG A 10 -3.77 4.13 -10.83
CA ARG A 10 -3.51 5.56 -10.99
C ARG A 10 -4.30 6.41 -10.00
N TYR A 11 -5.47 5.93 -9.59
CA TYR A 11 -6.41 6.63 -8.73
C TYR A 11 -6.61 5.90 -7.40
N ALA A 12 -7.08 6.62 -6.38
CA ALA A 12 -7.43 6.00 -5.10
C ALA A 12 -8.50 4.91 -5.26
N ASP A 13 -9.41 5.07 -6.24
CA ASP A 13 -10.48 4.14 -6.53
C ASP A 13 -10.01 2.87 -7.28
N ASP A 14 -8.78 2.84 -7.79
CA ASP A 14 -8.19 1.62 -8.36
C ASP A 14 -7.66 0.66 -7.31
N ILE A 15 -7.46 1.13 -6.07
CA ILE A 15 -6.94 0.31 -4.99
C ILE A 15 -8.04 -0.62 -4.50
N THR A 16 -7.76 -1.92 -4.54
CA THR A 16 -8.68 -2.96 -4.09
C THR A 16 -8.29 -3.52 -2.72
N HIS A 17 -9.23 -4.24 -2.09
CA HIS A 17 -8.96 -4.94 -0.84
C HIS A 17 -7.82 -5.96 -0.99
N ASP A 18 -7.76 -6.65 -2.13
CA ASP A 18 -6.73 -7.64 -2.41
C ASP A 18 -5.35 -7.01 -2.59
N ASP A 19 -5.27 -5.78 -3.13
CA ASP A 19 -4.01 -5.05 -3.23
C ASP A 19 -3.41 -4.76 -1.87
N VAL A 20 -4.26 -4.31 -0.94
CA VAL A 20 -3.85 -3.99 0.43
C VAL A 20 -3.38 -5.24 1.15
N LEU A 21 -4.14 -6.34 1.07
CA LEU A 21 -3.77 -7.61 1.69
C LEU A 21 -2.48 -8.19 1.11
N ALA A 22 -2.31 -8.14 -0.22
CA ALA A 22 -1.12 -8.66 -0.88
C ALA A 22 0.13 -7.86 -0.47
N LEU A 23 0.03 -6.54 -0.44
CA LEU A 23 1.13 -5.65 -0.05
C LEU A 23 1.48 -5.80 1.45
N GLU A 24 0.47 -5.88 2.33
CA GLU A 24 0.66 -6.13 3.75
C GLU A 24 1.34 -7.48 3.99
N ALA A 25 0.86 -8.55 3.36
CA ALA A 25 1.43 -9.88 3.47
C ALA A 25 2.88 -9.92 2.97
N PHE A 26 3.18 -9.22 1.87
CA PHE A 26 4.55 -9.10 1.36
C PHE A 26 5.47 -8.41 2.37
N ILE A 27 5.05 -7.28 2.96
CA ILE A 27 5.85 -6.57 3.97
C ILE A 27 6.13 -7.51 5.16
N TYR A 28 5.11 -8.21 5.68
CA TYR A 28 5.32 -9.15 6.78
C TYR A 28 6.23 -10.32 6.42
N ALA A 29 6.19 -10.81 5.18
CA ALA A 29 7.12 -11.83 4.71
C ALA A 29 8.58 -11.35 4.73
N GLN A 30 8.84 -10.05 4.51
CA GLN A 30 10.18 -9.48 4.59
C GLN A 30 10.62 -9.18 6.03
N LEU A 31 9.69 -8.79 6.91
CA LEU A 31 10.02 -8.46 8.30
C LEU A 31 10.30 -9.69 9.15
N ARG A 32 9.57 -10.79 8.93
CA ARG A 32 9.62 -11.98 9.78
C ARG A 32 11.02 -12.59 9.92
N PRO A 33 11.82 -12.79 8.85
CA PRO A 33 13.18 -13.31 8.99
C PRO A 33 14.10 -12.38 9.82
N VAL A 34 13.88 -11.07 9.75
CA VAL A 34 14.66 -10.09 10.51
C VAL A 34 14.29 -10.13 11.99
N GLN A 35 13.01 -10.33 12.30
CA GLN A 35 12.53 -10.51 13.68
C GLN A 35 13.08 -11.78 14.31
N ASP A 36 12.99 -12.89 13.58
CA ASP A 36 13.49 -14.19 14.05
C ASP A 36 14.99 -14.12 14.37
N ALA A 37 15.76 -13.31 13.62
CA ALA A 37 17.18 -13.08 13.85
C ALA A 37 17.48 -12.07 14.98
N ALA A 38 16.67 -11.01 15.12
CA ALA A 38 16.88 -9.96 16.13
C ALA A 38 16.46 -10.39 17.55
N GLY A 39 15.54 -11.36 17.66
CA GLY A 39 14.93 -11.74 18.93
C GLY A 39 13.95 -10.68 19.46
N GLU A 40 13.51 -10.82 20.71
CA GLU A 40 12.40 -10.04 21.28
C GLU A 40 12.83 -8.79 22.08
N THR A 41 14.09 -8.36 21.98
CA THR A 41 14.61 -7.24 22.78
C THR A 41 15.60 -6.37 22.00
N GLY A 42 15.84 -5.14 22.49
CA GLY A 42 16.80 -4.20 21.90
C GLY A 42 16.21 -3.30 20.82
N ASP A 43 17.02 -2.35 20.34
CA ASP A 43 16.56 -1.29 19.43
C ASP A 43 16.05 -1.82 18.10
N THR A 44 16.67 -2.88 17.57
CA THR A 44 16.21 -3.54 16.34
C THR A 44 14.80 -4.12 16.51
N PHE A 45 14.53 -4.79 17.63
CA PHE A 45 13.19 -5.28 17.93
C PHE A 45 12.19 -4.13 18.05
N CYS A 46 12.52 -3.07 18.80
CA CYS A 46 11.66 -1.89 18.94
C CYS A 46 11.34 -1.23 17.59
N ALA A 47 12.34 -1.12 16.70
CA ALA A 47 12.16 -0.59 15.35
C ALA A 47 11.24 -1.47 14.49
N LEU A 48 11.45 -2.79 14.50
CA LEU A 48 10.61 -3.75 13.77
C LEU A 48 9.16 -3.71 14.27
N ARG A 49 8.94 -3.72 15.59
CA ARG A 49 7.59 -3.62 16.18
C ARG A 49 6.91 -2.32 15.83
N SER A 50 7.64 -1.21 15.85
CA SER A 50 7.11 0.10 15.46
C SER A 50 6.69 0.13 13.99
N LEU A 51 7.48 -0.50 13.12
CA LEU A 51 7.16 -0.63 11.70
C LEU A 51 5.94 -1.52 11.48
N GLU A 52 5.82 -2.64 12.18
CA GLU A 52 4.64 -3.51 12.09
C GLU A 52 3.35 -2.82 12.53
N ILE A 53 3.39 -2.03 13.61
CA ILE A 53 2.24 -1.25 14.07
C ILE A 53 1.81 -0.25 13.00
N LEU A 54 2.77 0.40 12.34
CA LEU A 54 2.51 1.32 11.26
C LEU A 54 1.87 0.61 10.05
N VAL A 55 2.42 -0.53 9.65
CA VAL A 55 1.90 -1.33 8.53
C VAL A 55 0.48 -1.81 8.83
N CYS A 56 0.28 -2.42 10.00
CA CYS A 56 -1.02 -2.89 10.46
C CYS A 56 -2.05 -1.75 10.53
N GLY A 57 -1.63 -0.59 11.05
CA GLY A 57 -2.48 0.59 11.15
C GLY A 57 -2.92 1.12 9.78
N SER A 58 -1.99 1.30 8.85
CA SER A 58 -2.31 1.77 7.50
C SER A 58 -3.15 0.75 6.72
N ALA A 59 -2.81 -0.54 6.78
CA ALA A 59 -3.61 -1.60 6.17
C ALA A 59 -5.02 -1.63 6.77
N GLY A 60 -5.15 -1.59 8.09
CA GLY A 60 -6.45 -1.57 8.77
C GLY A 60 -7.33 -0.39 8.36
N ILE A 61 -6.77 0.82 8.24
CA ILE A 61 -7.49 2.01 7.76
C ILE A 61 -7.98 1.79 6.32
N LEU A 62 -7.10 1.31 5.43
CA LEU A 62 -7.45 1.05 4.04
C LEU A 62 -8.56 0.02 3.93
N LEU A 63 -8.42 -1.13 4.58
CA LEU A 63 -9.43 -2.20 4.56
C LEU A 63 -10.78 -1.72 5.12
N ALA A 64 -10.78 -0.82 6.11
CA ALA A 64 -12.01 -0.24 6.65
C ALA A 64 -12.69 0.72 5.64
N LEU A 65 -11.92 1.56 4.96
CA LEU A 65 -12.45 2.52 3.97
C LEU A 65 -12.86 1.84 2.66
N LEU A 66 -12.17 0.78 2.25
CA LEU A 66 -12.48 0.03 1.02
C LEU A 66 -13.76 -0.81 1.13
N ARG A 67 -14.30 -1.01 2.33
CA ARG A 67 -15.59 -1.68 2.57
C ARG A 67 -16.81 -0.78 2.36
N GLN A 68 -16.61 0.52 2.17
CA GLN A 68 -17.70 1.48 2.00
C GLN A 68 -18.04 1.62 0.52
N ASP A 69 -19.33 1.51 0.19
CA ASP A 69 -19.83 1.57 -1.19
C ASP A 69 -19.65 2.97 -1.80
N GLU A 70 -19.85 4.01 -0.99
CA GLU A 70 -19.61 5.40 -1.37
C GLU A 70 -18.53 6.00 -0.48
N ARG A 71 -17.54 6.64 -1.09
CA ARG A 71 -16.45 7.33 -0.40
C ARG A 71 -16.56 8.84 -0.58
N SER A 72 -16.30 9.59 0.48
CA SER A 72 -16.10 11.05 0.40
C SER A 72 -14.72 11.38 -0.18
N GLN A 73 -14.53 12.63 -0.62
CA GLN A 73 -13.22 13.10 -1.07
C GLN A 73 -12.15 12.97 0.02
N GLU A 74 -12.50 13.26 1.28
CA GLU A 74 -11.60 13.10 2.43
C GLU A 74 -11.18 11.63 2.65
N GLN A 75 -12.12 10.69 2.44
CA GLN A 75 -11.82 9.27 2.53
C GLN A 75 -10.91 8.81 1.39
N ARG A 76 -11.12 9.29 0.16
CA ARG A 76 -10.21 9.01 -0.96
C ARG A 76 -8.81 9.58 -0.73
N LEU A 77 -8.70 10.80 -0.20
CA LEU A 77 -7.41 11.38 0.21
C LEU A 77 -6.72 10.53 1.29
N THR A 78 -7.50 10.00 2.23
CA THR A 78 -6.97 9.09 3.26
C THR A 78 -6.48 7.78 2.64
N ILE A 79 -7.24 7.19 1.71
CA ILE A 79 -6.81 6.00 0.97
C ILE A 79 -5.49 6.26 0.25
N LEU A 80 -5.41 7.36 -0.51
CA LEU A 80 -4.20 7.73 -1.24
C LEU A 80 -2.99 7.85 -0.30
N ARG A 81 -3.18 8.51 0.85
CA ARG A 81 -2.10 8.70 1.84
C ARG A 81 -1.63 7.37 2.44
N GLU A 82 -2.56 6.54 2.93
CA GLU A 82 -2.21 5.29 3.59
C GLU A 82 -1.66 4.26 2.60
N TRP A 83 -2.17 4.21 1.37
CA TRP A 83 -1.63 3.38 0.29
C TRP A 83 -0.18 3.75 -0.02
N ASN A 84 0.09 5.02 -0.28
CA ASN A 84 1.44 5.48 -0.59
C ASN A 84 2.40 5.26 0.58
N ARG A 85 1.91 5.27 1.83
CA ARG A 85 2.69 4.91 3.02
C ARG A 85 3.07 3.44 3.01
N LEU A 86 2.12 2.52 2.82
CA LEU A 86 2.41 1.09 2.71
C LEU A 86 3.36 0.80 1.55
N ARG A 87 3.10 1.37 0.38
CA ARG A 87 3.95 1.20 -0.80
C ARG A 87 5.37 1.69 -0.56
N SER A 88 5.54 2.83 0.10
CA SER A 88 6.87 3.37 0.44
C SER A 88 7.61 2.50 1.46
N THR A 89 6.89 1.88 2.40
CA THR A 89 7.48 0.87 3.28
C THR A 89 7.93 -0.35 2.48
N ALA A 90 7.13 -0.83 1.53
CA ALA A 90 7.46 -1.99 0.73
C ALA A 90 8.58 -1.74 -0.30
N SER A 91 8.74 -0.50 -0.80
CA SER A 91 9.68 -0.21 -1.90
C SER A 91 11.15 -0.44 -1.55
N TRP A 92 11.49 -0.58 -0.27
CA TRP A 92 12.83 -1.00 0.14
C TRP A 92 13.17 -2.45 -0.25
N TRP A 93 12.18 -3.21 -0.70
CA TRP A 93 12.31 -4.59 -1.19
C TRP A 93 11.87 -4.73 -2.65
N ASP A 94 11.93 -3.66 -3.44
CA ASP A 94 11.56 -3.71 -4.87
C ASP A 94 12.39 -4.71 -5.70
N TYR A 95 13.61 -4.99 -5.25
CA TYR A 95 14.52 -6.00 -5.82
C TYR A 95 14.21 -7.44 -5.41
N ARG A 96 13.27 -7.67 -4.48
CA ARG A 96 12.92 -9.01 -3.99
C ARG A 96 11.86 -9.66 -4.86
N ASP A 97 12.01 -10.96 -5.07
CA ASP A 97 10.96 -11.79 -5.68
C ASP A 97 9.63 -11.64 -4.92
N GLY A 98 8.55 -11.48 -5.68
CA GLY A 98 7.22 -11.25 -5.15
C GLY A 98 6.85 -9.77 -4.94
N TYR A 99 7.78 -8.83 -5.16
CA TYR A 99 7.41 -7.43 -5.30
C TYR A 99 6.76 -7.19 -6.67
N ASP A 100 5.51 -6.72 -6.67
CA ASP A 100 4.78 -6.45 -7.91
C ASP A 100 4.98 -5.00 -8.35
N THR A 101 5.99 -4.74 -9.20
CA THR A 101 6.29 -3.40 -9.71
C THR A 101 5.22 -2.85 -10.64
N ASN A 102 4.45 -3.72 -11.30
CA ASN A 102 3.40 -3.31 -12.22
C ASN A 102 2.15 -2.87 -11.46
N ARG A 103 1.93 -3.44 -10.27
CA ARG A 103 0.73 -3.22 -9.47
C ARG A 103 0.93 -2.26 -8.30
N TRP A 104 2.06 -2.34 -7.59
CA TRP A 104 2.33 -1.54 -6.38
C TRP A 104 2.98 -0.19 -6.71
N ASN A 105 2.23 0.59 -7.48
CA ASN A 105 2.62 1.92 -7.90
C ASN A 105 2.19 3.01 -6.92
N ARG A 106 2.92 4.13 -6.98
CA ARG A 106 2.51 5.34 -6.27
C ARG A 106 1.26 5.89 -6.94
N VAL A 107 0.23 6.16 -6.14
CA VAL A 107 -1.03 6.75 -6.60
C VAL A 107 -0.97 8.25 -6.36
N ASN A 108 -1.17 9.05 -7.41
CA ASN A 108 -1.02 10.52 -7.34
C ASN A 108 -2.35 11.27 -7.42
N HIS A 109 -3.44 10.61 -7.83
CA HIS A 109 -4.72 11.24 -8.07
C HIS A 109 -5.81 10.67 -7.17
N VAL A 110 -6.69 11.54 -6.69
CA VAL A 110 -7.80 11.15 -5.81
C VAL A 110 -8.87 10.40 -6.60
N ASP A 111 -9.24 10.91 -7.78
CA ASP A 111 -10.18 10.30 -8.73
C ASP A 111 -9.89 10.74 -10.18
N GLU A 112 -10.64 10.19 -11.14
CA GLU A 112 -10.52 10.53 -12.56
C GLU A 112 -10.92 11.99 -12.87
N CYS A 113 -11.75 12.62 -12.01
CA CYS A 113 -12.21 14.00 -12.15
C CYS A 113 -11.13 15.03 -11.74
N ASP A 114 -10.12 14.60 -10.98
CA ASP A 114 -8.96 15.41 -10.58
C ASP A 114 -8.02 15.73 -11.77
N TRP A 115 -8.24 15.11 -12.95
CA TRP A 115 -7.61 15.53 -14.20
C TRP A 115 -8.35 16.73 -14.79
N THR A 116 -8.08 17.92 -14.26
CA THR A 116 -8.34 19.15 -15.04
C THR A 116 -7.17 19.37 -15.98
N GLU A 117 -7.45 19.24 -17.27
CA GLU A 117 -6.63 19.62 -18.41
C GLU A 117 -6.11 21.07 -18.23
N GLY A 118 -4.95 21.24 -17.59
CA GLY A 118 -4.49 22.57 -17.15
C GLY A 118 -3.02 22.73 -16.80
N ASP A 119 -2.18 21.70 -16.95
CA ASP A 119 -0.72 21.82 -16.77
C ASP A 119 0.02 21.39 -18.06
N LEU A 120 -0.03 22.26 -19.08
CA LEU A 120 0.92 22.29 -20.20
C LEU A 120 1.83 23.51 -20.09
#